data_AF-A0A350CSA1-F1
#
_entry.id   AF-A0A350CSA1-F1
#
_cell.length_a   1.000
_cell.length_b   1.000
_cell.length_c   1.000
_cell.angle_alpha   90.00
_cell.angle_beta   90.00
_cell.angle_gamma   90.00
#
_symmetry.space_group_name_H-M   'P 1'
#
loop_
_entity.id
_entity.type
_entity.pdbx_description
1 polymer ?
#
loop_
_entity_poly.entity_id
_entity_poly.type
_entity_poly.pdbx_seq_one_letter_code
_entity_poly.pdbx_strand_id
1 'polypeptide(L)'
;PQAIRIAVPPLLSQTVNLWKDTSVATVIGAAEIMYQAARVETASFRSVEAFTFATLAYLTVSLLISLAAQLYQRRFPVRTA
;
A
#
# COMPACT_ATOMS: atom_id res chain seq x y z
N PRO A 1 -25.68 11.25 1.67
CA PRO A 1 -25.65 11.34 0.18
C PRO A 1 -25.30 9.98 -0.44
N GLN A 2 -26.14 9.47 -1.35
CA GLN A 2 -25.92 8.17 -2.01
C GLN A 2 -24.60 8.13 -2.80
N ALA A 3 -24.19 9.26 -3.40
CA ALA A 3 -22.95 9.39 -4.15
C ALA A 3 -21.69 8.93 -3.38
N ILE A 4 -21.58 9.27 -2.09
CA ILE A 4 -20.43 8.87 -1.25
C ILE A 4 -20.40 7.35 -1.05
N ARG A 5 -21.55 6.70 -0.92
CA ARG A 5 -21.61 5.24 -0.71
C ARG A 5 -21.19 4.45 -1.94
N ILE A 6 -21.36 5.03 -3.14
CA ILE A 6 -20.97 4.41 -4.43
C ILE A 6 -19.50 4.72 -4.78
N ALA A 7 -19.04 5.95 -4.50
CA ALA A 7 -17.69 6.38 -4.85
C ALA A 7 -16.60 5.85 -3.90
N VAL A 8 -16.89 5.64 -2.62
CA VAL A 8 -15.86 5.25 -1.65
C VAL A 8 -15.28 3.85 -1.88
N PRO A 9 -16.06 2.79 -2.19
CA PRO A 9 -15.51 1.47 -2.46
C PRO A 9 -14.43 1.43 -3.57
N PRO A 10 -14.63 2.02 -4.77
CA PRO A 10 -13.59 2.05 -5.80
C PRO A 10 -12.39 2.93 -5.42
N LEU A 11 -12.59 4.03 -4.68
CA LEU A 11 -11.49 4.88 -4.21
C LEU A 11 -10.56 4.14 -3.21
N LEU A 12 -11.13 3.29 -2.36
CA LEU A 12 -10.35 2.47 -1.44
C LEU A 12 -9.50 1.43 -2.18
N SER A 13 -10.08 0.76 -3.17
CA SER A 13 -9.33 -0.15 -4.06
C SER A 13 -8.24 0.59 -4.84
N GLN A 14 -8.54 1.78 -5.38
CA GLN A 14 -7.56 2.62 -6.07
C GLN A 14 -6.41 3.01 -5.14
N THR A 15 -6.68 3.29 -3.86
CA THR A 15 -5.66 3.63 -2.86
C THR A 15 -4.69 2.47 -2.63
N VAL A 16 -5.17 1.22 -2.57
CA VAL A 16 -4.31 0.03 -2.48
C VAL A 16 -3.41 -0.11 -3.71
N ASN A 17 -3.94 0.15 -4.90
CA ASN A 17 -3.16 0.08 -6.13
C ASN A 17 -2.09 1.18 -6.17
N LEU A 18 -2.47 2.43 -5.88
CA LEU A 18 -1.53 3.55 -5.81
C LEU A 18 -0.42 3.30 -4.79
N TRP A 19 -0.74 2.71 -3.63
CA TRP A 19 0.27 2.31 -2.64
C TRP A 19 1.29 1.34 -3.22
N LYS A 20 0.86 0.32 -3.96
CA LYS A 20 1.77 -0.62 -4.63
C LYS A 20 2.55 0.07 -5.73
N ASP A 21 1.91 0.90 -6.54
CA ASP A 21 2.55 1.61 -7.65
C ASP A 21 3.65 2.58 -7.16
N THR A 22 3.58 3.06 -5.91
CA THR A 22 4.69 3.85 -5.32
C THR A 22 6.03 3.10 -5.31
N SER A 23 6.04 1.77 -5.21
CA SER A 23 7.29 1.00 -5.24
C SER A 23 7.97 1.01 -6.60
N VAL A 24 7.25 1.35 -7.68
CA VAL A 24 7.86 1.54 -9.01
C VAL A 24 8.65 2.85 -9.06
N ALA A 25 8.26 3.85 -8.26
CA ALA A 25 8.95 5.14 -8.19
C ALA A 25 10.38 5.03 -7.63
N THR A 26 10.73 3.93 -6.96
CA THR A 26 12.11 3.62 -6.55
C THR A 26 13.06 3.61 -7.73
N VAL A 27 12.61 3.15 -8.90
CA VAL A 27 13.44 3.03 -10.12
C VAL A 27 13.92 4.39 -10.61
N ILE A 28 13.15 5.45 -10.38
CA ILE A 28 13.51 6.83 -10.71
C ILE A 28 14.20 7.58 -9.56
N GLY A 29 14.56 6.88 -8.48
CA GLY A 29 15.25 7.45 -7.33
C GLY A 29 14.35 8.21 -6.35
N ALA A 30 13.04 7.97 -6.37
CA ALA A 30 12.15 8.54 -5.37
C ALA A 30 12.48 8.00 -3.97
N ALA A 31 12.52 8.88 -2.97
CA ALA A 31 12.84 8.50 -1.60
C ALA A 31 11.63 7.84 -0.91
N GLU A 32 11.47 6.53 -1.11
CA GLU A 32 10.47 5.70 -0.45
C GLU A 32 11.10 4.49 0.30
N ILE A 33 10.29 3.55 0.82
CA ILE A 33 10.71 2.44 1.67
C ILE A 33 11.77 1.54 0.98
N MET A 34 11.58 1.18 -0.28
CA MET A 34 12.49 0.36 -1.09
C MET A 34 13.80 1.10 -1.38
N TYR A 35 13.75 2.42 -1.58
CA TYR A 35 14.94 3.28 -1.69
C TYR A 35 15.74 3.28 -0.39
N GLN A 36 15.07 3.37 0.77
CA GLN A 36 15.75 3.24 2.07
C GLN A 36 16.33 1.83 2.26
N ALA A 37 15.63 0.79 1.81
CA ALA A 37 16.13 -0.58 1.85
C ALA A 37 17.41 -0.75 1.02
N ALA A 38 17.45 -0.19 -0.19
CA ALA A 38 18.65 -0.17 -1.03
C ALA A 38 19.80 0.62 -0.37
N ARG A 39 19.51 1.73 0.30
CA ARG A 39 20.54 2.49 1.05
C ARG A 39 21.12 1.68 2.22
N VAL A 40 20.28 0.98 2.98
CA VAL A 40 20.72 0.11 4.06
C VAL A 40 21.55 -1.04 3.50
N GLU A 41 21.11 -1.63 2.39
CA GLU A 41 21.84 -2.67 1.68
C GLU A 41 23.25 -2.22 1.28
N THR A 42 23.39 -1.04 0.68
CA THR A 42 24.70 -0.51 0.28
C THR A 42 25.57 -0.14 1.49
N ALA A 43 24.97 0.27 2.60
CA ALA A 43 25.71 0.65 3.81
C ALA A 43 26.16 -0.55 4.65
N SER A 44 25.36 -1.62 4.71
CA SER A 44 25.61 -2.78 5.57
C SER A 44 25.94 -4.08 4.83
N PHE A 45 25.83 -4.10 3.50
CA PHE A 45 25.96 -5.28 2.63
C PHE A 45 25.03 -6.44 3.03
N ARG A 46 23.86 -6.14 3.62
CA ARG A 46 22.87 -7.12 4.08
C ARG A 46 21.60 -7.05 3.24
N SER A 47 21.71 -7.44 1.98
CA SER A 47 20.61 -7.31 1.00
C SER A 47 19.36 -8.09 1.41
N VAL A 48 19.53 -9.34 1.84
CA VAL A 48 18.39 -10.20 2.22
C VAL A 48 17.56 -9.56 3.34
N GLU A 49 18.20 -9.14 4.42
CA GLU A 49 17.49 -8.57 5.58
C GLU A 49 16.83 -7.23 5.26
N ALA A 50 17.51 -6.35 4.52
CA ALA A 50 16.98 -5.05 4.14
C ALA A 50 15.73 -5.19 3.25
N PHE A 51 15.80 -6.04 2.22
CA PHE A 51 14.67 -6.24 1.31
C PHE A 51 13.55 -7.09 1.92
N THR A 52 13.84 -8.06 2.79
CA THR A 52 12.80 -8.77 3.55
C THR A 52 12.05 -7.81 4.47
N PHE A 53 12.75 -6.93 5.18
CA PHE A 53 12.10 -5.90 6.01
C PHE A 53 11.21 -4.98 5.17
N ALA A 54 11.73 -4.49 4.04
CA ALA A 54 10.95 -3.64 3.13
C ALA A 54 9.70 -4.34 2.60
N THR A 55 9.83 -5.62 2.22
CA THR A 55 8.72 -6.46 1.75
C THR A 55 7.66 -6.62 2.83
N LEU A 56 8.07 -6.93 4.07
CA LEU A 56 7.15 -7.05 5.20
C LEU A 56 6.46 -5.72 5.50
N ALA A 57 7.18 -4.60 5.49
CA ALA A 57 6.60 -3.29 5.70
C ALA A 57 5.54 -2.97 4.64
N TYR A 58 5.85 -3.19 3.36
CA TYR A 58 4.90 -3.02 2.25
C TYR A 58 3.67 -3.91 2.40
N LEU A 59 3.87 -5.18 2.76
CA LEU A 59 2.79 -6.13 2.99
C LEU A 59 1.90 -5.70 4.16
N THR A 60 2.49 -5.30 5.29
CA THR A 60 1.74 -4.83 6.47
C THR A 60 0.87 -3.62 6.11
N VAL A 61 1.41 -2.63 5.41
CA VAL A 61 0.61 -1.46 5.01
C VAL A 61 -0.48 -1.85 4.01
N SER A 62 -0.16 -2.69 3.01
CA SER A 62 -1.17 -3.19 2.06
C SER A 62 -2.32 -3.92 2.76
N LEU A 63 -2.02 -4.73 3.78
CA LEU A 63 -3.02 -5.44 4.58
C LEU A 63 -3.84 -4.47 5.45
N LEU A 64 -3.20 -3.47 6.07
CA LEU A 64 -3.89 -2.46 6.86
C LEU A 64 -4.88 -1.64 6.02
N ILE A 65 -4.48 -1.20 4.83
CA ILE A 65 -5.37 -0.48 3.90
C ILE A 65 -6.51 -1.39 3.45
N SER A 66 -6.21 -2.65 3.12
CA SER A 66 -7.23 -3.63 2.70
C SER A 66 -8.23 -3.93 3.83
N LEU A 67 -7.75 -4.06 5.06
CA LEU A 67 -8.59 -4.27 6.25
C LEU A 67 -9.46 -3.04 6.51
N ALA A 68 -8.90 -1.83 6.44
CA ALA A 68 -9.66 -0.58 6.57
C ALA A 68 -10.76 -0.50 5.50
N ALA A 69 -10.45 -0.90 4.26
CA ALA A 69 -11.41 -0.95 3.18
C ALA A 69 -12.54 -1.96 3.44
N GLN A 70 -12.21 -3.17 3.92
CA GLN A 70 -13.20 -4.18 4.30
C GLN A 70 -14.07 -3.75 5.47
N LEU A 71 -13.50 -3.13 6.51
CA LEU A 71 -14.25 -2.60 7.64
C LEU A 71 -15.22 -1.50 7.21
N TYR A 72 -14.77 -0.62 6.30
CA TYR A 72 -15.61 0.42 5.73
C TYR A 72 -16.77 -0.17 4.91
N GLN A 73 -16.49 -1.14 4.04
CA GLN A 73 -17.52 -1.85 3.25
C GLN A 73 -18.53 -2.58 4.13
N ARG A 74 -18.09 -3.23 5.22
CA ARG A 74 -18.98 -3.88 6.18
C ARG A 74 -19.90 -2.89 6.90
N ARG A 75 -19.41 -1.68 7.20
CA ARG A 75 -20.20 -0.63 7.86
C ARG A 75 -21.15 0.10 6.90
N PHE A 76 -20.79 0.17 5.62
CA PHE A 76 -21.58 0.81 4.57
C PHE A 76 -21.77 -0.14 3.37
N PRO A 77 -22.59 -1.19 3.51
CA PRO A 77 -22.86 -2.09 2.41
C PRO A 77 -23.52 -1.33 1.25
N VAL A 78 -22.93 -1.45 0.06
CA VAL A 78 -23.55 -0.96 -1.17
C VAL A 78 -24.77 -1.85 -1.39
N ARG A 79 -25.96 -1.28 -1.20
CA ARG A 79 -27.19 -1.90 -1.70
C ARG A 79 -27.13 -1.84 -3.22
N THR A 80 -26.60 -2.88 -3.84
CA THR A 80 -26.92 -3.19 -5.23
C THR A 80 -28.42 -3.42 -5.27
N ALA A 81 -29.13 -2.49 -5.93
CA ALA A 81 -30.55 -2.64 -6.24
C ALA A 81 -30.73 -3.76 -7.26
#